data_AF-A0A958W5T4-F1
#
_entry.id   AF-A0A958W5T4-F1
#
_cell.length_a   1.000
_cell.length_b   1.000
_cell.length_c   1.000
_cell.angle_alpha   90.00
_cell.angle_beta   90.00
_cell.angle_gamma   90.00
#
_symmetry.space_group_name_H-M   'P 1'
#
loop_
_entity.id
_entity.type
_entity.pdbx_description
1 polymer ?
#
loop_
_entity_poly.entity_id
_entity_poly.type
_entity_poly.pdbx_seq_one_letter_code
_entity_poly.pdbx_strand_id
1 'polypeptide(L)'
;MRRVIRCLLICVLILEVIKVYNVEMKTFQLTITVSPKDIDELHHVNNVVYVQWVQDVAKAHWESLAPKEVQEKYIWMVLRHEVDYSGQAKEGDVLIAKTWVAWSEGVKSERHVEISNKETGKVLVKAKTLWCLLDAQTKRPKRIEVDITSVFQD
;
A
#
# COMPACT_ATOMS: atom_id res chain seq x y z
N MET A 1 15.21 -26.51 -34.39
CA MET A 1 14.59 -26.98 -33.12
C MET A 1 15.38 -26.64 -31.85
N ARG A 2 16.73 -26.63 -31.82
CA ARG A 2 17.51 -26.36 -30.59
C ARG A 2 17.53 -24.90 -30.08
N ARG A 3 17.18 -23.91 -30.92
CA ARG A 3 17.13 -22.49 -30.52
C ARG A 3 15.84 -22.10 -29.77
N VAL A 4 14.72 -22.79 -30.01
CA VAL A 4 13.44 -22.52 -29.35
C VAL A 4 13.42 -23.07 -27.91
N ILE A 5 14.08 -24.21 -27.68
CA ILE A 5 14.20 -24.85 -26.35
C ILE A 5 15.05 -23.99 -25.39
N ARG A 6 16.04 -23.25 -25.89
CA ARG A 6 16.90 -22.37 -25.08
C ARG A 6 16.16 -21.11 -24.59
N CYS A 7 15.13 -20.66 -25.30
CA CYS A 7 14.30 -19.52 -24.91
C CYS A 7 13.26 -19.91 -23.83
N LEU A 8 12.71 -21.13 -23.92
CA LEU A 8 11.80 -21.68 -22.92
C LEU A 8 12.52 -21.99 -21.60
N LEU A 9 13.75 -22.50 -21.62
CA LEU A 9 14.53 -22.72 -20.38
C LEU A 9 14.85 -21.41 -19.65
N ILE A 10 15.15 -20.31 -20.37
CA ILE A 10 15.39 -19.01 -19.74
C ILE A 10 14.10 -18.47 -19.10
N CYS A 11 12.95 -18.66 -19.74
CA CYS A 11 11.66 -18.22 -19.20
C CYS A 11 11.24 -19.04 -17.96
N VAL A 12 11.51 -20.35 -17.95
CA VAL A 12 11.26 -21.21 -16.79
C VAL A 12 12.23 -20.90 -15.65
N LEU A 13 13.52 -20.66 -15.94
CA LEU A 13 14.50 -20.23 -14.93
C LEU A 13 14.17 -18.84 -14.37
N ILE A 14 13.67 -17.90 -15.17
CA ILE A 14 13.20 -16.59 -14.66
C ILE A 14 11.99 -16.78 -13.74
N LEU A 15 11.01 -17.62 -14.10
CA LEU A 15 9.84 -17.90 -13.26
C LEU A 15 10.19 -18.67 -11.98
N GLU A 16 11.14 -19.60 -12.04
CA GLU A 16 11.65 -20.34 -10.87
C GLU A 16 12.50 -19.46 -9.96
N VAL A 17 13.32 -18.56 -10.51
CA VAL A 17 14.08 -17.56 -9.73
C VAL A 17 13.14 -16.53 -9.09
N ILE A 18 12.08 -16.08 -9.77
CA ILE A 18 11.06 -15.18 -9.19
C ILE A 18 10.34 -15.87 -8.01
N LYS A 19 10.05 -17.18 -8.09
CA LYS A 19 9.48 -17.94 -6.97
C LYS A 19 10.41 -18.04 -5.75
N VAL A 20 11.72 -18.02 -5.95
CA VAL A 20 12.73 -18.14 -4.88
C VAL A 20 12.94 -16.82 -4.10
N TYR A 21 12.53 -15.67 -4.65
CA TYR A 21 12.65 -14.35 -4.01
C TYR A 21 11.30 -13.71 -3.63
N ASN A 22 10.26 -14.53 -3.45
CA ASN A 22 8.95 -14.01 -3.04
C ASN A 22 8.94 -13.72 -1.54
N VAL A 23 9.57 -12.61 -1.14
CA VAL A 23 9.52 -12.14 0.24
C VAL A 23 8.08 -11.74 0.55
N GLU A 24 7.46 -12.44 1.51
CA GLU A 24 6.12 -12.08 1.98
C GLU A 24 6.20 -10.74 2.71
N MET A 25 5.29 -9.84 2.34
CA MET A 25 5.24 -8.49 2.89
C MET A 25 4.17 -8.45 3.97
N LYS A 26 4.55 -7.91 5.13
CA LYS A 26 3.64 -7.69 6.26
C LYS A 26 2.41 -6.93 5.80
N THR A 27 1.25 -7.43 6.23
CA THR A 27 -0.01 -6.74 6.03
C THR A 27 -0.43 -6.07 7.33
N PHE A 28 -1.08 -4.92 7.20
CA PHE A 28 -1.64 -4.18 8.32
C PHE A 28 -3.08 -3.80 8.03
N GLN A 29 -3.90 -3.70 9.06
CA GLN A 29 -5.30 -3.31 8.89
C GLN A 29 -5.79 -2.39 9.99
N LEU A 30 -6.69 -1.47 9.60
CA LEU A 30 -7.48 -0.66 10.51
C LEU A 30 -8.96 -0.96 10.33
N THR A 31 -9.70 -0.87 11.43
CA THR A 31 -11.17 -0.82 11.39
C THR A 31 -11.61 0.63 11.39
N ILE A 32 -12.51 0.98 10.47
CA ILE A 32 -13.05 2.33 10.31
C ILE A 32 -14.56 2.25 10.51
N THR A 33 -15.11 3.12 11.35
CA THR A 33 -16.56 3.30 11.47
C THR A 33 -16.94 4.56 10.71
N VAL A 34 -17.79 4.43 9.68
CA VAL A 34 -18.24 5.56 8.87
C VAL A 34 -19.10 6.48 9.72
N SER A 35 -18.71 7.75 9.79
CA SER A 35 -19.36 8.78 10.58
C SER A 35 -20.13 9.78 9.70
N PRO A 36 -21.05 10.59 10.27
CA PRO A 36 -21.84 11.55 9.49
C PRO A 36 -21.00 12.53 8.66
N LYS A 37 -19.82 12.93 9.15
CA LYS A 37 -18.91 13.85 8.45
C LYS A 37 -18.25 13.25 7.20
N ASP A 38 -18.30 11.93 7.05
CA ASP A 38 -17.70 11.22 5.93
C ASP A 38 -18.65 11.15 4.72
N ILE A 39 -19.93 11.47 4.95
CA ILE A 39 -21.02 11.39 3.98
C ILE A 39 -21.19 12.71 3.24
N ASP A 40 -21.36 12.64 1.91
CA ASP A 40 -21.66 13.80 1.08
C ASP A 40 -23.15 13.90 0.70
N GLU A 41 -23.47 14.88 -0.16
CA GLU A 41 -24.83 15.16 -0.63
C GLU A 41 -25.47 14.00 -1.42
N LEU A 42 -24.68 13.00 -1.85
CA LEU A 42 -25.17 11.79 -2.52
C LEU A 42 -25.50 10.66 -1.53
N HIS A 43 -25.44 10.94 -0.22
CA HIS A 43 -25.79 10.00 0.87
C HIS A 43 -24.91 8.74 0.93
N HIS A 44 -23.66 8.86 0.49
CA HIS A 44 -22.62 7.84 0.66
C HIS A 44 -21.30 8.50 1.07
N VAL A 45 -20.31 7.68 1.43
CA VAL A 45 -18.96 8.18 1.74
C VAL A 45 -18.39 8.92 0.53
N ASN A 46 -17.85 10.12 0.76
CA ASN A 46 -17.22 10.91 -0.28
C ASN A 46 -15.92 10.24 -0.78
N ASN A 47 -15.65 10.34 -2.07
CA ASN A 47 -14.47 9.72 -2.69
C ASN A 47 -13.14 10.22 -2.10
N VAL A 48 -13.06 11.47 -1.62
CA VAL A 48 -11.87 12.05 -0.98
C VAL A 48 -11.62 11.43 0.39
N VAL A 49 -12.67 11.08 1.13
CA VAL A 49 -12.55 10.44 2.45
C VAL A 49 -11.87 9.08 2.34
N TYR A 50 -12.16 8.31 1.28
CA TYR A 50 -11.42 7.07 1.01
C TYR A 50 -9.92 7.32 0.80
N VAL A 51 -9.53 8.40 0.11
CA VAL A 51 -8.12 8.75 -0.09
C VAL A 51 -7.45 9.13 1.25
N GLN A 52 -8.18 9.78 2.16
CA GLN A 52 -7.70 10.03 3.51
C GLN A 52 -7.43 8.71 4.25
N TRP A 53 -8.38 7.78 4.24
CA TRP A 53 -8.21 6.47 4.89
C TRP A 53 -7.08 5.63 4.29
N VAL A 54 -6.88 5.71 2.97
CA VAL A 54 -5.73 5.09 2.28
C VAL A 54 -4.39 5.61 2.83
N GLN A 55 -4.29 6.92 3.11
CA GLN A 55 -3.10 7.51 3.72
C GLN A 55 -2.98 7.14 5.21
N ASP A 56 -4.07 7.17 5.96
CA ASP A 56 -4.09 6.88 7.39
C ASP A 56 -3.64 5.45 7.68
N VAL A 57 -4.17 4.46 6.95
CA VAL A 57 -3.75 3.06 7.13
C VAL A 57 -2.29 2.85 6.71
N ALA A 58 -1.83 3.53 5.66
CA ALA A 58 -0.44 3.48 5.22
C ALA A 58 0.51 4.04 6.29
N LYS A 59 0.16 5.18 6.88
CA LYS A 59 0.90 5.83 7.95
C LYS A 59 0.92 4.97 9.20
N ALA A 60 -0.23 4.46 9.64
CA ALA A 60 -0.33 3.60 10.81
C ALA A 60 0.49 2.32 10.65
N HIS A 61 0.51 1.72 9.46
CA HIS A 61 1.37 0.57 9.16
C HIS A 61 2.86 0.94 9.33
N TRP A 62 3.31 2.05 8.74
CA TRP A 62 4.69 2.52 8.89
C TRP A 62 5.05 2.76 10.36
N GLU A 63 4.20 3.47 11.09
CA GLU A 63 4.42 3.80 12.51
C GLU A 63 4.42 2.58 13.43
N SER A 64 3.69 1.52 13.06
CA SER A 64 3.66 0.26 13.82
C SER A 64 4.93 -0.59 13.69
N LEU A 65 5.69 -0.40 12.59
CA LEU A 65 6.85 -1.24 12.26
C LEU A 65 8.18 -0.52 12.46
N ALA A 66 8.26 0.75 12.07
CA ALA A 66 9.51 1.49 12.09
C ALA A 66 9.82 2.01 13.50
N PRO A 67 11.07 1.88 14.01
CA PRO A 67 11.49 2.56 15.23
C PRO A 67 11.34 4.07 15.12
N LYS A 68 11.09 4.77 16.23
CA LYS A 68 10.86 6.23 16.24
C LYS A 68 12.04 7.00 15.63
N GLU A 69 13.26 6.55 15.89
CA GLU A 69 14.48 7.17 15.36
C GLU A 69 14.57 7.06 13.83
N VAL A 70 13.97 6.03 13.24
CA VAL A 70 13.86 5.85 11.79
C VAL A 70 12.73 6.73 11.24
N GLN A 71 11.59 6.79 11.93
CA GLN A 71 10.47 7.67 11.55
C GLN A 71 10.87 9.15 11.52
N GLU A 72 11.71 9.60 12.45
CA GLU A 72 12.17 10.99 12.52
C GLU A 72 13.19 11.35 11.42
N LYS A 73 13.91 10.37 10.89
CA LYS A 73 14.91 10.56 9.82
C LYS A 73 14.30 10.66 8.43
N TYR A 74 13.10 10.13 8.24
CA TYR A 74 12.52 9.92 6.92
C TYR A 74 11.10 10.45 6.80
N ILE A 75 10.77 10.92 5.60
CA ILE A 75 9.41 11.35 5.25
C ILE A 75 8.99 10.62 3.99
N TRP A 76 7.75 10.16 3.96
CA TRP A 76 7.13 9.61 2.76
C TRP A 76 6.27 10.68 2.09
N MET A 77 6.57 10.98 0.83
CA MET A 77 5.79 11.91 0.01
C MET A 77 5.02 11.13 -1.06
N VAL A 78 3.72 11.36 -1.17
CA VAL A 78 2.92 10.78 -2.25
C VAL A 78 3.33 11.42 -3.58
N LEU A 79 3.57 10.59 -4.59
CA LEU A 79 3.74 11.02 -5.98
C LEU A 79 2.49 10.81 -6.82
N ARG A 80 1.72 9.75 -6.53
CA ARG A 80 0.54 9.36 -7.32
C ARG A 80 -0.38 8.43 -6.53
N HIS A 81 -1.68 8.62 -6.71
CA HIS A 81 -2.71 7.65 -6.36
C HIS A 81 -3.39 7.14 -7.64
N GLU A 82 -3.65 5.84 -7.70
CA GLU A 82 -4.62 5.20 -8.61
C GLU A 82 -5.68 4.56 -7.71
N VAL A 83 -6.96 4.91 -7.90
CA VAL A 83 -8.05 4.46 -7.02
C VAL A 83 -9.22 3.96 -7.85
N ASP A 84 -9.60 2.72 -7.60
CA ASP A 84 -10.76 2.06 -8.19
C ASP A 84 -11.90 2.00 -7.17
N TYR A 85 -13.05 2.55 -7.52
CA TYR A 85 -14.26 2.55 -6.69
C TYR A 85 -15.27 1.53 -7.24
N SER A 86 -15.43 0.40 -6.55
CA SER A 86 -16.29 -0.73 -6.94
C SER A 86 -17.58 -0.85 -6.11
N GLY A 87 -17.72 -0.01 -5.08
CA GLY A 87 -18.88 0.04 -4.22
C GLY A 87 -18.85 1.29 -3.33
N GLN A 88 -19.91 1.44 -2.54
CA GLN A 88 -20.12 2.58 -1.65
C GLN A 88 -20.35 2.09 -0.21
N ALA A 89 -19.94 2.90 0.76
CA ALA A 89 -20.29 2.74 2.17
C ALA A 89 -21.26 3.84 2.60
N LYS A 90 -22.04 3.55 3.63
CA LYS A 90 -23.03 4.46 4.23
C LYS A 90 -22.68 4.75 5.69
N GLU A 91 -23.33 5.76 6.26
CA GLU A 91 -23.21 6.08 7.68
C GLU A 91 -23.47 4.83 8.54
N GLY A 92 -22.61 4.62 9.54
CA GLY A 92 -22.70 3.47 10.44
C GLY A 92 -22.06 2.18 9.92
N ASP A 93 -21.70 2.10 8.63
CA ASP A 93 -20.94 0.96 8.12
C ASP A 93 -19.60 0.82 8.86
N VAL A 94 -19.20 -0.42 9.09
CA VAL A 94 -17.86 -0.74 9.60
C VAL A 94 -17.03 -1.29 8.44
N LEU A 95 -15.90 -0.65 8.16
CA LEU A 95 -14.99 -0.99 7.07
C LEU A 95 -13.67 -1.54 7.62
N ILE A 96 -13.02 -2.38 6.81
CA ILE A 96 -11.65 -2.83 7.03
C ILE A 96 -10.79 -2.22 5.93
N ALA A 97 -9.82 -1.37 6.30
CA ALA A 97 -8.77 -0.91 5.42
C ALA A 97 -7.53 -1.78 5.63
N LYS A 98 -7.16 -2.58 4.64
CA LYS A 98 -5.97 -3.44 4.64
C LYS A 98 -4.91 -2.87 3.72
N THR A 99 -3.64 -2.86 4.15
CA THR A 99 -2.52 -2.33 3.36
C THR A 99 -1.27 -3.20 3.44
N TRP A 100 -0.48 -3.18 2.37
CA TRP A 100 0.84 -3.80 2.27
C TRP A 100 1.70 -3.07 1.23
N VAL A 101 3.02 -3.20 1.33
CA VAL A 101 3.95 -2.72 0.31
C VAL A 101 4.02 -3.74 -0.80
N ALA A 102 3.85 -3.32 -2.05
CA ALA A 102 3.92 -4.18 -3.23
C ALA A 102 5.37 -4.31 -3.73
N TRP A 103 6.10 -3.20 -3.78
CA TRP A 103 7.52 -3.17 -4.14
C TRP A 103 8.18 -1.86 -3.66
N SER A 104 9.51 -1.89 -3.56
CA SER A 104 10.34 -0.72 -3.29
C SER A 104 11.60 -0.76 -4.16
N GLU A 105 11.88 0.30 -4.89
CA GLU A 105 13.05 0.42 -5.78
C GLU A 105 13.55 1.86 -5.85
N GLY A 106 14.86 2.05 -5.71
CA GLY A 106 15.47 3.38 -5.77
C GLY A 106 14.95 4.27 -4.65
N VAL A 107 14.25 5.35 -4.99
CA VAL A 107 13.61 6.26 -4.01
C VAL A 107 12.10 5.98 -3.85
N LYS A 108 11.55 5.03 -4.62
CA LYS A 108 10.11 4.84 -4.80
C LYS A 108 9.61 3.57 -4.14
N SER A 109 8.41 3.61 -3.60
CA SER A 109 7.71 2.45 -3.05
C SER A 109 6.25 2.47 -3.49
N GLU A 110 5.75 1.36 -4.03
CA GLU A 110 4.33 1.20 -4.30
C GLU A 110 3.66 0.46 -3.15
N ARG A 111 2.57 1.03 -2.66
CA ARG A 111 1.72 0.48 -1.61
C ARG A 111 0.34 0.21 -2.15
N HIS A 112 -0.21 -0.95 -1.81
CA HIS A 112 -1.59 -1.29 -2.09
C HIS A 112 -2.44 -1.12 -0.85
N VAL A 113 -3.69 -0.72 -1.05
CA VAL A 113 -4.74 -0.66 -0.04
C VAL A 113 -6.03 -1.24 -0.61
N GLU A 114 -6.71 -2.08 0.17
CA GLU A 114 -8.07 -2.51 -0.10
C GLU A 114 -8.97 -2.10 1.07
N ILE A 115 -10.11 -1.50 0.76
CA ILE A 115 -11.14 -1.14 1.75
C ILE A 115 -12.38 -1.97 1.45
N SER A 116 -12.79 -2.78 2.42
CA SER A 116 -13.95 -3.66 2.33
C SER A 116 -14.96 -3.39 3.44
N ASN A 117 -16.24 -3.65 3.17
CA ASN A 117 -17.25 -3.65 4.22
C ASN A 117 -17.07 -4.90 5.11
N LYS A 118 -16.99 -4.70 6.42
CA LYS A 118 -16.67 -5.75 7.40
C LYS A 118 -17.75 -6.83 7.49
N GLU A 119 -19.01 -6.45 7.34
CA GLU A 119 -20.15 -7.37 7.45
C GLU A 119 -20.30 -8.22 6.18
N THR A 120 -20.29 -7.58 5.01
CA THR A 120 -20.54 -8.25 3.74
C THR A 120 -19.28 -8.86 3.11
N GLY A 121 -18.09 -8.45 3.55
CA GLY A 121 -16.81 -8.81 2.93
C GLY A 121 -16.57 -8.19 1.55
N LYS A 122 -17.52 -7.40 1.01
CA LYS A 122 -17.41 -6.80 -0.31
C LYS A 122 -16.30 -5.74 -0.34
N VAL A 123 -15.36 -5.87 -1.28
CA VAL A 123 -14.37 -4.82 -1.55
C VAL A 123 -15.07 -3.63 -2.21
N LEU A 124 -14.90 -2.46 -1.60
CA LEU A 124 -15.48 -1.21 -2.07
C LEU A 124 -14.47 -0.37 -2.83
N VAL A 125 -13.23 -0.33 -2.33
CA VAL A 125 -12.15 0.48 -2.92
C VAL A 125 -10.87 -0.32 -2.98
N LYS A 126 -10.15 -0.19 -4.09
CA LYS A 126 -8.75 -0.59 -4.21
C LYS A 126 -7.92 0.63 -4.57
N ALA A 127 -6.76 0.79 -3.94
CA ALA A 127 -5.86 1.88 -4.23
C ALA A 127 -4.42 1.39 -4.39
N LYS A 128 -3.72 1.97 -5.36
CA LYS A 128 -2.25 1.91 -5.47
C LYS A 128 -1.71 3.29 -5.25
N THR A 129 -0.76 3.41 -4.34
CA THR A 129 -0.09 4.68 -4.04
C THR A 129 1.39 4.54 -4.28
N LEU A 130 1.93 5.43 -5.11
CA LEU A 130 3.37 5.53 -5.32
C LEU A 130 3.92 6.60 -4.37
N TRP A 131 4.83 6.18 -3.50
CA TRP A 131 5.49 7.01 -2.51
C TRP A 131 6.95 7.26 -2.90
N CYS A 132 7.48 8.42 -2.49
CA CYS A 132 8.89 8.76 -2.54
C CYS A 132 9.42 8.92 -1.13
N LEU A 133 10.53 8.25 -0.83
CA LEU A 133 11.25 8.47 0.42
C LEU A 133 12.07 9.75 0.33
N LEU A 134 11.94 10.60 1.33
CA LEU A 134 12.73 11.82 1.51
C LEU A 134 13.51 11.75 2.82
N ASP A 135 14.68 12.38 2.83
CA ASP A 135 15.38 12.71 4.06
C ASP A 135 14.63 13.83 4.81
N ALA A 136 14.35 13.63 6.10
CA ALA A 136 13.48 14.53 6.86
C ALA A 136 14.09 15.91 7.10
N GLN A 137 15.42 16.03 7.13
CA GLN A 137 16.10 17.31 7.37
C GLN A 137 16.22 18.10 6.06
N THR A 138 16.74 17.47 5.01
CA THR A 138 17.04 18.11 3.73
C THR A 138 15.83 18.21 2.81
N LYS A 139 14.78 17.43 3.06
CA LYS A 139 13.58 17.26 2.22
C LYS A 139 13.88 16.78 0.79
N ARG A 140 15.05 16.18 0.57
CA ARG A 140 15.47 15.66 -0.74
C ARG A 140 15.17 14.17 -0.88
N PRO A 141 14.87 13.67 -2.10
CA PRO A 141 14.72 12.24 -2.34
C PRO A 141 15.93 11.46 -1.86
N LYS A 142 15.68 10.40 -1.11
CA LYS A 142 16.70 9.49 -0.59
C LYS A 142 16.40 8.06 -1.03
N ARG A 143 17.45 7.32 -1.35
CA ARG A 143 17.33 5.90 -1.72
C ARG A 143 16.77 5.13 -0.52
N ILE A 144 15.83 4.23 -0.79
CA ILE A 144 15.31 3.28 0.18
C ILE A 144 16.40 2.23 0.40
N GLU A 145 16.94 2.21 1.61
CA GLU A 145 17.98 1.29 2.03
C GLU A 145 17.36 0.00 2.62
N VAL A 146 18.19 -1.03 2.79
CA VAL A 146 17.73 -2.37 3.21
C VAL A 146 17.05 -2.33 4.57
N ASP A 147 17.57 -1.51 5.49
CA ASP A 147 17.03 -1.29 6.84
C ASP A 147 15.58 -0.77 6.82
N ILE A 148 15.21 0.02 5.81
CA ILE A 148 13.85 0.51 5.61
C ILE A 148 12.98 -0.57 4.96
N THR A 149 13.49 -1.33 3.99
CA THR A 149 12.69 -2.40 3.37
C THR A 149 12.43 -3.56 4.32
N SER A 150 13.39 -3.90 5.19
CA SER A 150 13.31 -5.07 6.07
C SER A 150 12.21 -4.96 7.11
N VAL A 151 11.78 -3.74 7.50
CA VAL A 151 10.70 -3.61 8.49
C VAL A 151 9.37 -4.14 7.96
N PHE A 152 9.18 -4.14 6.64
CA PHE A 152 7.96 -4.59 5.97
C PHE A 152 7.97 -6.07 5.57
N GLN A 153 9.06 -6.79 5.81
CA GLN A 153 9.23 -8.20 5.46
C GLN A 153 8.96 -9.07 6.69
N ASP A 154 8.38 -10.26 6.50
CA ASP A 154 8.20 -11.26 7.58
C ASP A 154 9.50 -11.97 7.97
#